data_AF-A0A1G0BWS2-F1
#
_entry.id   AF-A0A1G0BWS2-F1
#
_cell.length_a   1.000
_cell.length_b   1.000
_cell.length_c   1.000
_cell.angle_alpha   90.00
_cell.angle_beta   90.00
_cell.angle_gamma   90.00
#
_symmetry.space_group_name_H-M   'P 1'
#
loop_
_entity.id
_entity.type
_entity.pdbx_description
1 polymer ?
#
loop_
_entity_poly.entity_id
_entity_poly.type
_entity_poly.pdbx_seq_one_letter_code
_entity_poly.pdbx_strand_id
1 'polypeptide(L)'
;MKKQSILAASIITFAVSVSHAQAAEPLELQKVMKELGKNMQFITDGISREDWELVAKTAPLIAAHPQPPMSEKMRIISFMGTEMSKFKAFDGDTHEAAHELEHVAHEKDGQKVIAAFQKVQTTCLNCHQTFRGKFVEHFYGTASK
;
A
#
# COMPACT_ATOMS: atom_id res chain seq x y z
N MET A 1 34.90 -43.18 -58.11
CA MET A 1 33.93 -43.31 -56.99
C MET A 1 34.78 -43.24 -55.71
N LYS A 2 34.60 -42.39 -54.69
CA LYS A 2 33.52 -41.52 -54.23
C LYS A 2 34.21 -40.50 -53.30
N LYS A 3 34.08 -39.18 -53.53
CA LYS A 3 34.58 -38.13 -52.61
C LYS A 3 33.66 -38.10 -51.39
N GLN A 4 34.20 -38.23 -50.18
CA GLN A 4 33.46 -37.98 -48.94
C GLN A 4 33.82 -36.60 -48.42
N SER A 5 32.87 -35.67 -48.54
CA SER A 5 32.97 -34.32 -47.98
C SER A 5 32.59 -34.36 -46.50
N ILE A 6 33.48 -33.84 -45.66
CA ILE A 6 33.27 -33.61 -44.24
C ILE A 6 32.41 -32.34 -44.10
N LEU A 7 31.21 -32.45 -43.51
CA LEU A 7 30.45 -31.30 -43.03
C LEU A 7 30.56 -31.29 -41.49
N ALA A 8 31.37 -30.36 -40.96
CA ALA A 8 31.36 -30.01 -39.56
C ALA A 8 30.31 -28.90 -39.34
N ALA A 9 29.22 -29.24 -38.65
CA ALA A 9 28.20 -28.27 -38.25
C ALA A 9 28.62 -27.64 -36.91
N SER A 10 29.12 -26.41 -36.94
CA SER A 10 29.39 -25.61 -35.73
C SER A 10 28.07 -25.06 -35.19
N ILE A 11 27.66 -25.54 -34.01
CA ILE A 11 26.51 -25.04 -33.26
C ILE A 11 27.00 -23.86 -32.41
N ILE A 12 26.67 -22.64 -32.81
CA ILE A 12 26.92 -21.43 -32.02
C ILE A 12 25.83 -21.34 -30.95
N THR A 13 26.20 -21.62 -29.71
CA THR A 13 25.32 -21.46 -28.54
C THR A 13 25.33 -19.99 -28.11
N PHE A 14 24.24 -19.27 -28.39
CA PHE A 14 24.00 -17.95 -27.82
C PHE A 14 23.63 -18.09 -26.34
N ALA A 15 24.52 -17.66 -25.44
CA ALA A 15 24.18 -17.50 -24.03
C ALA A 15 23.29 -16.27 -23.87
N VAL A 16 21.98 -16.48 -23.68
CA VAL A 16 21.06 -15.43 -23.27
C VAL A 16 21.28 -15.16 -21.79
N SER A 17 21.93 -14.05 -21.47
CA SER A 17 22.01 -13.54 -20.10
C SER A 17 20.62 -13.04 -19.70
N VAL A 18 19.86 -13.87 -18.98
CA VAL A 18 18.63 -13.44 -18.31
C VAL A 18 19.05 -12.59 -17.13
N SER A 19 18.95 -11.26 -17.26
CA SER A 19 19.01 -10.34 -16.14
C SER A 19 17.88 -10.69 -15.18
N HIS A 20 18.19 -11.43 -14.12
CA HIS A 20 17.30 -11.54 -12.97
C HIS A 20 17.23 -10.15 -12.34
N ALA A 21 16.19 -9.40 -12.67
CA ALA A 21 15.80 -8.25 -11.88
C ALA A 21 15.53 -8.77 -10.47
N GLN A 22 16.50 -8.58 -9.56
CA GLN A 22 16.32 -8.89 -8.15
C GLN A 22 15.11 -8.09 -7.70
N ALA A 23 14.01 -8.76 -7.38
CA ALA A 23 12.84 -8.09 -6.84
C ALA A 23 13.30 -7.35 -5.58
N ALA A 24 13.24 -6.01 -5.61
CA ALA A 24 13.60 -5.22 -4.45
C ALA A 24 12.70 -5.64 -3.28
N GLU A 25 13.29 -5.81 -2.09
CA GLU A 25 12.53 -6.10 -0.88
C GLU A 25 11.36 -5.10 -0.75
N PRO A 26 10.15 -5.58 -0.38
CA PRO A 26 9.00 -4.70 -0.27
C PRO A 26 9.27 -3.55 0.70
N LEU A 27 8.86 -2.34 0.32
CA LEU A 27 8.99 -1.16 1.17
C LEU A 27 8.30 -1.38 2.53
N GLU A 28 8.81 -0.76 3.58
CA GLU A 28 8.16 -0.75 4.89
C GLU A 28 6.78 -0.10 4.81
N LEU A 29 6.59 0.90 3.94
CA LEU A 29 5.27 1.47 3.65
C LEU A 29 4.26 0.40 3.20
N GLN A 30 4.68 -0.62 2.45
CA GLN A 30 3.76 -1.70 2.04
C GLN A 30 3.25 -2.47 3.26
N LYS A 31 4.11 -2.71 4.25
CA LYS A 31 3.74 -3.36 5.50
C LYS A 31 2.79 -2.47 6.30
N VAL A 32 3.09 -1.18 6.42
CA VAL A 32 2.19 -0.20 7.06
C VAL A 32 0.80 -0.23 6.40
N MET A 33 0.71 -0.16 5.07
CA MET A 33 -0.57 -0.19 4.35
C MET A 33 -1.33 -1.52 4.56
N LYS A 34 -0.63 -2.65 4.69
CA LYS A 34 -1.25 -3.94 5.01
C LYS A 34 -1.82 -3.95 6.44
N GLU A 35 -1.08 -3.43 7.41
CA GLU A 35 -1.56 -3.32 8.80
C GLU A 35 -2.73 -2.35 8.93
N LEU A 36 -2.69 -1.20 8.24
CA LEU A 36 -3.84 -0.31 8.13
C LEU A 36 -5.07 -1.02 7.55
N GLY A 37 -4.89 -1.83 6.52
CA GLY A 37 -5.95 -2.66 5.94
C GLY A 37 -6.56 -3.65 6.94
N LYS A 38 -5.76 -4.26 7.82
CA LYS A 38 -6.26 -5.13 8.90
C LYS A 38 -7.03 -4.34 9.96
N ASN A 39 -6.56 -3.15 10.33
CA ASN A 39 -7.28 -2.28 11.26
C ASN A 39 -8.67 -1.91 10.73
N MET A 40 -8.79 -1.65 9.43
CA MET A 40 -10.11 -1.42 8.78
C MET A 40 -11.04 -2.65 8.90
N GLN A 41 -10.49 -3.86 8.79
CA GLN A 41 -11.26 -5.10 8.97
C GLN A 41 -11.74 -5.27 10.42
N PHE A 42 -10.88 -5.01 11.40
CA PHE A 42 -11.26 -5.06 12.82
C PHE A 42 -12.34 -4.01 13.17
N ILE A 43 -12.24 -2.80 12.62
CA ILE A 43 -13.29 -1.79 12.80
C ILE A 43 -14.61 -2.27 12.18
N THR A 44 -14.57 -2.85 10.99
CA THR A 44 -15.77 -3.38 10.32
C THR A 44 -16.43 -4.48 11.16
N ASP A 45 -15.63 -5.41 11.68
CA ASP A 45 -16.12 -6.46 12.59
C ASP A 45 -16.72 -5.86 13.87
N GLY A 46 -16.04 -4.91 14.49
CA GLY A 46 -16.52 -4.20 15.68
C GLY A 46 -17.85 -3.48 15.44
N ILE A 47 -17.97 -2.75 14.33
CA ILE A 47 -19.23 -2.09 13.95
C ILE A 47 -20.36 -3.11 13.76
N SER A 48 -20.09 -4.24 13.10
CA SER A 48 -21.13 -5.25 12.84
C SER A 48 -21.69 -5.93 14.10
N ARG A 49 -20.94 -5.89 15.20
CA ARG A 49 -21.30 -6.49 16.50
C ARG A 49 -21.64 -5.44 17.55
N GLU A 50 -21.64 -4.16 17.18
CA GLU A 50 -21.76 -3.04 18.10
C GLU A 50 -20.70 -3.04 19.22
N ASP A 51 -19.52 -3.62 18.94
CA ASP A 51 -18.35 -3.60 19.82
C ASP A 51 -17.61 -2.27 19.65
N TRP A 52 -18.17 -1.23 20.26
CA TRP A 52 -17.61 0.12 20.21
C TRP A 52 -16.27 0.25 20.94
N GLU A 53 -15.98 -0.64 21.89
CA GLU A 53 -14.68 -0.66 22.55
C GLU A 53 -13.58 -1.16 21.60
N LEU A 54 -13.86 -2.18 20.79
CA LEU A 54 -12.95 -2.63 19.73
C LEU A 54 -12.74 -1.52 18.70
N VAL A 55 -13.79 -0.81 18.28
CA VAL A 55 -13.68 0.31 17.34
C VAL A 55 -12.80 1.42 17.93
N ALA A 56 -13.07 1.84 19.17
CA ALA A 56 -12.32 2.91 19.85
C ALA A 56 -10.83 2.54 20.06
N LYS A 57 -10.52 1.28 20.34
CA LYS A 57 -9.12 0.82 20.46
C LYS A 57 -8.40 0.71 19.12
N THR A 58 -9.13 0.41 18.05
CA THR A 58 -8.53 0.15 16.73
C THR A 58 -8.35 1.43 15.91
N ALA A 59 -9.30 2.37 15.98
CA ALA A 59 -9.26 3.63 15.26
C ALA A 59 -7.94 4.42 15.43
N PRO A 60 -7.38 4.62 16.65
CA PRO A 60 -6.11 5.34 16.82
C PRO A 60 -4.90 4.59 16.21
N LEU A 61 -4.99 3.27 15.96
CA LEU A 61 -3.93 2.53 15.26
C LEU A 61 -3.85 2.89 13.78
N ILE A 62 -4.91 3.48 13.22
CA ILE A 62 -4.89 4.10 11.90
C ILE A 62 -4.27 5.49 12.00
N ALA A 63 -4.71 6.33 12.94
CA ALA A 63 -4.21 7.69 13.06
C ALA A 63 -2.72 7.77 13.44
N ALA A 64 -2.24 6.87 14.30
CA ALA A 64 -0.87 6.85 14.79
C ALA A 64 -0.05 5.69 14.21
N HIS A 65 -0.25 5.39 12.92
CA HIS A 65 0.47 4.29 12.28
C HIS A 65 1.99 4.54 12.22
N PRO A 66 2.82 3.48 12.24
CA PRO A 66 4.27 3.63 12.07
C PRO A 66 4.62 4.32 10.76
N GLN A 67 5.71 5.08 10.76
CA GLN A 67 6.24 5.69 9.55
C GLN A 67 7.42 4.89 9.01
N PRO A 68 7.64 4.86 7.69
CA PRO A 68 8.81 4.21 7.11
C PRO A 68 10.14 4.83 7.59
N PRO A 69 11.26 4.10 7.45
CA PRO A 69 12.60 4.65 7.69
C PRO A 69 12.88 5.91 6.86
N MET A 70 13.75 6.79 7.35
CA MET A 70 14.03 8.07 6.69
C MET A 70 14.55 7.89 5.24
N SER A 71 15.40 6.89 5.00
CA SER A 71 15.90 6.58 3.66
C SER A 71 14.78 6.22 2.68
N GLU A 72 13.76 5.49 3.14
CA GLU A 72 12.59 5.16 2.34
C GLU A 72 11.72 6.40 2.10
N LYS A 73 11.49 7.23 3.13
CA LYS A 73 10.77 8.50 2.98
C LYS A 73 11.40 9.39 1.92
N MET A 74 12.72 9.50 1.88
CA MET A 74 13.41 10.31 0.86
C MET A 74 13.17 9.78 -0.56
N ARG A 75 13.12 8.46 -0.75
CA ARG A 75 12.78 7.85 -2.05
C ARG A 75 11.33 8.16 -2.44
N ILE A 76 10.39 8.06 -1.48
CA ILE A 76 8.99 8.40 -1.70
C ILE A 76 8.84 9.90 -2.05
N ILE A 77 9.50 10.79 -1.32
CA ILE A 77 9.51 12.24 -1.60
C ILE A 77 10.04 12.51 -3.01
N SER A 78 11.15 11.88 -3.40
CA SER A 78 11.71 12.01 -4.73
C SER A 78 10.76 11.52 -5.83
N PHE A 79 10.02 10.43 -5.58
CA PHE A 79 9.03 9.90 -6.51
C PHE A 79 7.81 10.82 -6.62
N MET A 80 7.29 11.31 -5.50
CA MET A 80 6.10 12.16 -5.46
C MET A 80 6.34 13.53 -6.09
N GLY A 81 7.56 14.06 -5.96
CA GLY A 81 7.92 15.37 -6.51
C GLY A 81 6.96 16.46 -6.03
N THR A 82 6.32 17.15 -6.97
CA THR A 82 5.36 18.24 -6.68
C THR A 82 4.08 17.75 -6.00
N GLU A 83 3.74 16.47 -6.09
CA GLU A 83 2.53 15.90 -5.48
C GLU A 83 2.71 15.52 -4.01
N MET A 84 3.92 15.67 -3.44
CA MET A 84 4.23 15.26 -2.06
C MET A 84 3.35 15.98 -1.03
N SER A 85 3.03 17.26 -1.25
CA SER A 85 2.14 18.02 -0.36
C SER A 85 0.73 17.43 -0.34
N LYS A 86 0.20 17.05 -1.51
CA LYS A 86 -1.11 16.41 -1.65
C LYS A 86 -1.13 15.01 -1.06
N PHE A 87 -0.06 14.23 -1.25
CA PHE A 87 0.10 12.93 -0.61
C PHE A 87 0.03 13.04 0.91
N LYS A 88 0.77 14.00 1.49
CA LYS A 88 0.74 14.27 2.93
C LYS A 88 -0.61 14.79 3.41
N ALA A 89 -1.31 15.60 2.61
CA ALA A 89 -2.64 16.07 2.96
C ALA A 89 -3.64 14.91 3.09
N PHE A 90 -3.65 13.96 2.15
CA PHE A 90 -4.52 12.78 2.26
C PHE A 90 -4.16 11.85 3.43
N ASP A 91 -2.88 11.74 3.77
CA ASP A 91 -2.43 11.04 4.98
C ASP A 91 -2.98 11.73 6.24
N GLY A 92 -2.85 13.06 6.32
CA GLY A 92 -3.41 13.88 7.39
C GLY A 92 -4.93 13.77 7.52
N ASP A 93 -5.67 13.85 6.40
CA ASP A 93 -7.13 13.69 6.38
C ASP A 93 -7.55 12.32 6.97
N THR A 94 -6.75 11.28 6.71
CA THR A 94 -7.00 9.94 7.25
C THR A 94 -6.74 9.88 8.75
N HIS A 95 -5.69 10.55 9.24
CA HIS A 95 -5.41 10.63 10.68
C HIS A 95 -6.53 11.35 11.42
N GLU A 96 -6.99 12.49 10.90
CA GLU A 96 -8.09 13.26 11.48
C GLU A 96 -9.40 12.46 11.49
N ALA A 97 -9.75 11.81 10.37
CA ALA A 97 -10.95 10.99 10.30
C ALA A 97 -10.91 9.79 11.26
N ALA A 98 -9.73 9.19 11.47
CA ALA A 98 -9.56 8.09 12.40
C ALA A 98 -9.68 8.53 13.87
N HIS A 99 -9.17 9.73 14.22
CA HIS A 99 -9.41 10.30 15.56
C HIS A 99 -10.87 10.67 15.79
N GLU A 100 -11.57 11.16 14.78
CA GLU A 100 -13.02 11.39 14.87
C GLU A 100 -13.77 10.09 15.13
N LEU A 101 -13.40 9.02 14.42
CA LEU A 101 -13.98 7.68 14.63
C LEU A 101 -13.74 7.16 16.06
N GLU A 102 -12.53 7.31 16.58
CA GLU A 102 -12.21 6.99 17.99
C GLU A 102 -13.14 7.73 18.95
N HIS A 103 -13.29 9.05 18.75
CA HIS A 103 -14.12 9.89 19.61
C HIS A 103 -15.59 9.44 19.60
N VAL A 104 -16.20 9.26 18.42
CA VAL A 104 -17.61 8.86 18.33
C VAL A 104 -17.84 7.42 18.78
N ALA A 105 -16.84 6.53 18.69
CA ALA A 105 -16.94 5.18 19.23
C ALA A 105 -17.07 5.19 20.77
N HIS A 106 -16.43 6.13 21.45
CA HIS A 106 -16.63 6.32 22.89
C HIS A 106 -18.04 6.80 23.25
N GLU A 107 -18.73 7.51 22.35
CA GLU A 107 -20.12 7.92 22.53
C GLU A 107 -21.12 6.77 22.39
N LYS A 108 -20.70 5.63 21.79
CA LYS A 108 -21.53 4.44 21.53
C LYS A 108 -22.77 4.71 20.66
N ASP A 109 -22.73 5.77 19.87
CA ASP A 109 -23.75 6.11 18.89
C ASP A 109 -23.43 5.43 17.55
N GLY A 110 -24.10 4.31 17.28
CA GLY A 110 -23.84 3.51 16.09
C GLY A 110 -23.99 4.28 14.77
N GLN A 111 -24.92 5.24 14.69
CA GLN A 111 -25.10 6.02 13.46
C GLN A 111 -23.92 6.97 13.24
N LYS A 112 -23.44 7.64 14.30
CA LYS A 112 -22.23 8.46 14.23
C LYS A 112 -20.99 7.64 13.91
N VAL A 113 -20.84 6.46 14.52
CA VAL A 113 -19.71 5.56 14.23
C VAL A 113 -19.70 5.13 12.76
N ILE A 114 -20.85 4.76 12.19
CA ILE A 114 -20.96 4.39 10.77
C ILE A 114 -20.58 5.59 9.87
N ALA A 115 -21.07 6.79 10.17
CA ALA A 115 -20.77 7.99 9.40
C ALA A 115 -19.27 8.35 9.47
N ALA A 116 -18.66 8.31 10.66
CA ALA A 116 -17.24 8.55 10.84
C ALA A 116 -16.38 7.48 10.13
N PHE A 117 -16.79 6.21 10.19
CA PHE A 117 -16.07 5.15 9.48
C PHE A 117 -16.17 5.28 7.96
N GLN A 118 -17.31 5.75 7.43
CA GLN A 118 -17.41 6.10 6.01
C GLN A 118 -16.41 7.20 5.63
N LYS A 119 -16.19 8.20 6.50
CA LYS A 119 -15.19 9.24 6.28
C LYS A 119 -13.78 8.64 6.16
N VAL A 120 -13.39 7.75 7.09
CA VAL A 120 -12.09 7.03 7.02
C VAL A 120 -11.97 6.22 5.72
N GLN A 121 -13.01 5.49 5.31
CA GLN A 121 -12.98 4.74 4.05
C GLN A 121 -12.79 5.67 2.84
N THR A 122 -13.42 6.84 2.88
CA THR A 122 -13.33 7.83 1.81
C THR A 122 -11.92 8.42 1.68
N THR A 123 -11.25 8.75 2.79
CA THR A 123 -9.88 9.27 2.76
C THR A 123 -8.89 8.23 2.22
N CYS A 124 -9.06 6.95 2.62
CA CYS A 124 -8.31 5.82 2.07
C CYS A 124 -8.48 5.73 0.53
N LEU A 125 -9.74 5.82 0.07
CA LEU A 125 -10.06 5.75 -1.36
C LEU A 125 -9.44 6.91 -2.15
N ASN A 126 -9.52 8.13 -1.64
CA ASN A 126 -8.98 9.33 -2.29
C ASN A 126 -7.47 9.22 -2.54
N CYS A 127 -6.72 8.77 -1.53
CA CYS A 127 -5.29 8.52 -1.65
C CYS A 127 -5.01 7.40 -2.66
N HIS A 128 -5.73 6.28 -2.56
CA HIS A 128 -5.51 5.14 -3.44
C HIS A 128 -5.81 5.43 -4.92
N GLN A 129 -6.93 6.10 -5.21
CA GLN A 129 -7.28 6.49 -6.58
C GLN A 129 -6.27 7.46 -7.17
N THR A 130 -5.70 8.35 -6.35
CA THR A 130 -4.74 9.35 -6.82
C THR A 130 -3.34 8.74 -7.03
N PHE A 131 -2.86 7.89 -6.11
CA PHE A 131 -1.45 7.54 -6.04
C PHE A 131 -1.12 6.05 -6.19
N ARG A 132 -2.01 5.14 -5.78
CA ARG A 132 -1.66 3.71 -5.61
C ARG A 132 -1.15 3.06 -6.90
N GLY A 133 -1.80 3.32 -8.03
CA GLY A 133 -1.41 2.73 -9.32
C GLY A 133 0.02 3.09 -9.71
N LYS A 134 0.31 4.39 -9.80
CA LYS A 134 1.65 4.90 -10.14
C LYS A 134 2.71 4.50 -9.10
N PHE A 135 2.34 4.49 -7.82
CA PHE A 135 3.24 4.09 -6.75
C PHE A 135 3.65 2.62 -6.90
N VAL A 136 2.67 1.73 -7.11
CA VAL A 136 2.93 0.30 -7.27
C VAL A 136 3.78 0.05 -8.51
N GLU A 137 3.42 0.67 -9.63
CA GLU A 137 4.18 0.56 -10.87
C GLU A 137 5.65 0.98 -10.70
N HIS A 138 5.89 2.10 -10.01
CA HIS A 138 7.25 2.61 -9.81
C HIS A 138 8.09 1.73 -8.86
N PHE A 139 7.53 1.30 -7.73
CA PHE A 139 8.30 0.62 -6.69
C PHE A 139 8.30 -0.91 -6.79
N TYR A 140 7.32 -1.50 -7.48
CA TYR A 140 7.16 -2.95 -7.59
C TYR A 140 7.04 -3.45 -9.05
N GLY A 141 7.05 -2.54 -10.02
CA GLY A 141 6.81 -2.86 -11.43
C GLY A 141 5.32 -3.03 -11.75
N THR A 142 5.02 -3.32 -13.01
CA THR A 142 3.67 -3.70 -13.42
C THR A 142 3.34 -5.05 -12.79
N ALA A 143 2.42 -5.05 -11.81
CA ALA A 143 1.79 -6.28 -11.38
C ALA A 143 1.21 -6.95 -12.62
N SER A 144 1.76 -8.10 -13.02
CA SER A 144 1.18 -8.90 -14.08
C SER A 144 -0.26 -9.18 -13.66
N LYS A 145 -1.22 -8.67 -14.44
CA LYS A 145 -2.64 -8.88 -14.23
C LYS A 145 -2.98 -10.35 -14.20
#